data_AF-A0A538CRG1-F1
#
_entry.id   AF-A0A538CRG1-F1
#
_cell.length_a   1.000
_cell.length_b   1.000
_cell.length_c   1.000
_cell.angle_alpha   90.00
_cell.angle_beta   90.00
_cell.angle_gamma   90.00
#
_symmetry.space_group_name_H-M   'P 1'
#
loop_
_entity.id
_entity.type
_entity.pdbx_description
1 polymer ?
#
loop_
_entity_poly.entity_id
_entity_poly.type
_entity_poly.pdbx_seq_one_letter_code
_entity_poly.pdbx_strand_id
1 'polypeptide(L)'
;MAQHEVTFPITDEREILKLRAGDEVTVQGHVIGIRDRTQIRIFDQGVEPPMDLRGAFLLHTAPGVRKLEDGRYEKVCIGTTTSARMVRFTEPLGAKYG
;
A
#
# COMPACT_ATOMS: atom_id res chain seq x y z
N MET A 1 14.61 13.91 -14.00
CA MET A 1 13.63 13.62 -12.95
C MET A 1 12.31 14.19 -13.44
N ALA A 2 11.41 13.34 -13.88
CA ALA A 2 10.06 13.77 -14.21
C ALA A 2 9.20 13.79 -12.92
N GLN A 3 8.14 14.59 -12.95
CA GLN A 3 7.14 14.62 -11.89
C GLN A 3 5.85 13.99 -12.42
N HIS A 4 5.27 13.09 -11.63
CA HIS A 4 4.04 12.39 -11.96
C HIS A 4 3.02 12.56 -10.84
N GLU A 5 1.75 12.55 -11.23
CA GLU A 5 0.63 12.44 -10.30
C GLU A 5 -0.16 11.20 -10.66
N VAL A 6 -0.36 10.31 -9.69
CA VAL A 6 -0.95 9.00 -9.91
C VAL A 6 -2.05 8.76 -8.89
N THR A 7 -3.26 8.45 -9.36
CA THR A 7 -4.42 8.19 -8.51
C THR A 7 -4.64 6.70 -8.35
N PHE A 8 -4.79 6.25 -7.11
CA PHE A 8 -5.05 4.86 -6.75
C PHE A 8 -6.51 4.64 -6.27
N PRO A 9 -7.11 3.48 -6.56
CA PRO A 9 -6.51 2.30 -7.20
C PRO A 9 -6.21 2.50 -8.68
N ILE A 10 -5.10 1.94 -9.15
CA ILE A 10 -4.71 1.91 -10.57
C ILE A 10 -5.73 1.06 -11.32
N THR A 11 -6.29 1.66 -12.37
CA THR A 11 -7.20 0.98 -13.30
C THR A 11 -6.55 0.68 -14.65
N ASP A 12 -5.49 1.42 -14.99
CA ASP A 12 -4.70 1.24 -16.22
C ASP A 12 -3.21 1.11 -15.88
N GLU A 13 -2.67 -0.10 -16.03
CA GLU A 13 -1.27 -0.42 -15.75
C GLU A 13 -0.29 0.44 -16.56
N ARG A 14 -0.72 0.95 -17.72
CA ARG A 14 0.10 1.85 -18.56
C ARG A 14 0.54 3.10 -17.82
N GLU A 15 -0.21 3.56 -16.81
CA GLU A 15 0.18 4.69 -15.96
C GLU A 15 1.44 4.38 -15.15
N ILE A 16 1.53 3.17 -14.57
CA ILE A 16 2.71 2.74 -13.79
C ILE A 16 3.91 2.46 -14.71
N LEU A 17 3.68 1.90 -15.90
CA LEU A 17 4.74 1.56 -16.84
C LEU A 17 5.50 2.77 -17.42
N LYS A 18 4.93 3.99 -17.31
CA LYS A 18 5.60 5.26 -17.66
C LYS A 18 6.70 5.65 -16.68
N LEU A 19 6.60 5.20 -15.43
CA LEU A 19 7.52 5.60 -14.36
C LEU A 19 8.92 5.04 -14.60
N ARG A 20 9.93 5.81 -14.18
CA ARG A 20 11.34 5.39 -14.17
C ARG A 20 11.95 5.62 -12.79
N ALA A 21 12.99 4.84 -12.49
CA ALA A 21 13.73 4.99 -11.25
C ALA A 21 14.31 6.42 -11.17
N GLY A 22 14.09 7.09 -10.05
CA GLY A 22 14.52 8.47 -9.83
C GLY A 22 13.48 9.54 -10.20
N ASP A 23 12.30 9.17 -10.68
CA ASP A 23 11.17 10.09 -10.83
C ASP A 23 10.49 10.39 -9.50
N GLU A 24 9.86 11.56 -9.42
CA GLU A 24 9.07 11.99 -8.27
C GLU A 24 7.57 11.72 -8.55
N VAL A 25 6.89 11.07 -7.61
CA VAL A 25 5.49 10.65 -7.78
C VAL A 25 4.65 11.18 -6.63
N THR A 26 3.66 11.99 -6.95
CA THR A 26 2.57 12.36 -6.03
C THR A 26 1.47 11.31 -6.12
N VAL A 27 1.11 10.73 -4.98
CA VAL A 27 0.08 9.68 -4.88
C VAL A 27 -1.23 10.30 -4.40
N GLN A 28 -2.29 10.07 -5.18
CA GLN A 28 -3.66 10.48 -4.86
C GLN A 28 -4.55 9.27 -4.59
N GLY A 29 -5.70 9.51 -3.95
CA GLY A 29 -6.72 8.49 -3.71
C GLY A 29 -6.50 7.70 -2.42
N HIS A 30 -6.86 6.42 -2.44
CA HIS A 30 -6.87 5.60 -1.24
C HIS A 30 -5.55 4.82 -1.06
N VAL A 31 -4.83 5.15 0.00
CA VAL A 31 -3.60 4.46 0.43
C VAL A 31 -3.91 3.47 1.54
N ILE A 32 -3.51 2.21 1.35
CA ILE A 32 -3.75 1.14 2.31
C ILE A 32 -2.45 0.82 3.04
N GLY A 33 -2.47 0.93 4.36
CA GLY A 33 -1.33 0.54 5.20
C GLY A 33 -1.26 -0.97 5.39
N ILE A 34 -0.12 -1.59 5.06
CA ILE A 34 0.12 -3.02 5.22
C ILE A 34 1.53 -3.28 5.77
N ARG A 35 1.73 -4.35 6.54
CA ARG A 35 3.07 -4.79 6.99
C ARG A 35 3.08 -6.28 7.32
N ASP A 36 4.14 -6.72 7.99
CA ASP A 36 4.45 -8.09 8.40
C ASP A 36 3.21 -8.91 8.79
N ARG A 37 2.46 -8.50 9.82
CA ARG A 37 1.31 -9.28 10.34
C ARG A 37 0.18 -9.43 9.32
N THR A 38 -0.08 -8.40 8.51
CA THR A 38 -1.13 -8.45 7.50
C THR A 38 -0.75 -9.40 6.39
N GLN A 39 0.49 -9.35 5.90
CA GLN A 39 0.96 -10.23 4.83
C GLN A 39 1.12 -11.69 5.30
N ILE A 40 1.59 -11.93 6.53
CA ILE A 40 1.56 -13.27 7.17
C ILE A 40 0.13 -13.84 7.17
N ARG A 41 -0.85 -13.02 7.55
CA ARG A 41 -2.25 -13.45 7.62
C ARG A 41 -2.81 -13.80 6.23
N ILE A 42 -2.45 -13.03 5.20
CA ILE A 42 -2.89 -13.27 3.83
C ILE A 42 -2.23 -14.52 3.24
N PHE A 43 -0.90 -14.62 3.29
CA PHE A 43 -0.16 -15.62 2.53
C PHE A 43 0.21 -16.87 3.32
N ASP A 44 0.54 -16.75 4.60
CA ASP A 44 0.92 -17.93 5.41
C ASP A 44 -0.31 -18.59 6.04
N GLN A 45 -1.33 -17.81 6.40
CA GLN A 45 -2.54 -18.30 7.07
C GLN A 45 -3.72 -18.47 6.11
N GLY A 46 -3.59 -18.04 4.85
CA GLY A 46 -4.64 -18.16 3.84
C GLY A 46 -5.91 -17.37 4.15
N VAL A 47 -5.83 -16.31 4.97
CA VAL A 47 -6.99 -15.48 5.30
C VAL A 47 -7.11 -14.37 4.27
N GLU A 48 -8.18 -14.38 3.50
CA GLU A 48 -8.44 -13.34 2.52
C GLU A 48 -8.52 -11.94 3.16
N PRO A 49 -7.96 -10.91 2.52
CA PRO A 49 -8.11 -9.55 2.99
C PRO A 49 -9.60 -9.16 2.96
N PRO A 50 -10.06 -8.32 3.90
CA PRO A 50 -11.46 -7.90 3.98
C PRO A 50 -11.86 -6.92 2.86
N MET A 51 -10.96 -6.65 1.92
CA MET A 51 -11.16 -5.73 0.81
C MET A 51 -10.32 -6.16 -0.39
N ASP A 52 -10.73 -5.74 -1.59
CA ASP A 52 -9.96 -5.97 -2.80
C ASP A 52 -8.70 -5.11 -2.82
N LEU A 53 -7.55 -5.75 -3.05
CA LEU A 53 -6.25 -5.08 -3.12
C LEU A 53 -5.82 -4.81 -4.56
N ARG A 54 -6.62 -5.18 -5.57
CA ARG A 54 -6.24 -5.01 -6.98
C ARG A 54 -5.97 -3.56 -7.34
N GLY A 55 -4.78 -3.31 -7.88
CA GLY A 55 -4.32 -1.97 -8.25
C GLY A 55 -4.15 -1.00 -7.06
N ALA A 56 -4.21 -1.46 -5.81
CA ALA A 56 -4.15 -0.59 -4.64
C ALA A 56 -2.72 -0.08 -4.36
N PHE A 57 -2.62 1.13 -3.80
CA PHE A 57 -1.34 1.60 -3.26
C PHE A 57 -1.14 1.02 -1.86
N LEU A 58 -0.22 0.06 -1.75
CA LEU A 58 0.11 -0.60 -0.49
C LEU A 58 1.33 0.05 0.16
N LEU A 59 1.10 0.79 1.24
CA LEU A 59 2.15 1.47 2.00
C LEU A 59 2.63 0.58 3.15
N HIS A 60 3.93 0.32 3.19
CA HIS A 60 4.57 -0.30 4.35
C HIS A 60 4.62 0.68 5.52
N THR A 61 3.68 0.60 6.45
CA THR A 61 3.54 1.55 7.57
C THR A 61 3.05 0.90 8.86
N ALA A 62 3.35 1.57 9.98
CA ALA A 62 2.76 1.34 11.29
C ALA A 62 2.27 2.70 11.82
N PRO A 63 1.03 3.10 11.48
CA PRO A 63 0.58 4.46 11.71
C PRO A 63 0.32 4.73 13.19
N GLY A 64 0.74 5.90 13.65
CA GLY A 64 0.26 6.49 14.89
C GLY A 64 -1.09 7.14 14.66
N VAL A 65 -2.13 6.59 15.25
CA VAL A 65 -3.51 7.11 15.17
C VAL A 65 -4.04 7.42 16.56
N ARG A 66 -4.91 8.43 16.65
CA ARG A 66 -5.63 8.78 17.88
C ARG A 66 -7.12 8.51 17.67
N LYS A 67 -7.75 7.84 18.63
CA LYS A 67 -9.19 7.59 18.61
C LYS A 67 -9.91 8.84 19.08
N LEU A 68 -10.93 9.26 18.34
CA LEU A 68 -11.80 10.39 18.63
C LEU A 68 -13.00 9.95 19.47
N GLU A 69 -13.70 10.91 20.08
CA GLU A 69 -14.88 10.66 20.92
C GLU A 69 -16.02 9.97 20.15
N ASP A 70 -16.19 10.30 18.86
CA ASP A 70 -17.19 9.70 17.98
C ASP A 70 -16.80 8.30 17.44
N GLY A 71 -15.70 7.73 17.93
CA GLY A 71 -15.22 6.42 17.55
C GLY A 71 -14.40 6.37 16.26
N ARG A 72 -14.25 7.49 15.53
CA ARG A 72 -13.34 7.58 14.38
C ARG A 72 -11.89 7.67 14.85
N TYR A 73 -10.97 7.57 13.89
CA TYR A 73 -9.53 7.72 14.14
C TYR A 73 -8.98 8.86 13.30
N GLU A 74 -8.13 9.68 13.91
CA GLU A 74 -7.34 10.67 13.20
C GLU A 74 -5.89 10.18 13.03
N LYS A 75 -5.28 10.62 11.94
CA LYS A 75 -3.90 10.31 11.57
C LYS A 75 -2.99 11.29 12.29
N VAL A 76 -2.16 10.82 13.23
CA VAL A 76 -1.20 11.66 13.95
C VAL A 76 0.15 11.62 13.26
N CYS A 77 0.63 10.43 12.93
CA CYS A 77 1.90 10.23 12.21
C CYS A 77 1.81 8.98 11.33
N ILE A 78 2.08 9.14 10.04
CA ILE A 78 2.07 8.04 9.07
C ILE A 78 3.47 7.90 8.48
N GLY A 79 4.38 7.35 9.28
CA GLY A 79 5.74 7.02 8.82
C GLY A 79 5.79 5.69 8.07
N THR A 80 6.83 5.49 7.26
CA THR A 80 7.08 4.20 6.60
C THR A 80 7.86 3.25 7.49
N THR A 81 7.86 1.96 7.12
CA THR A 81 8.73 0.93 7.69
C THR A 81 9.56 0.28 6.60
N THR A 82 10.60 -0.47 6.99
CA THR A 82 11.57 -1.06 6.07
C THR A 82 10.94 -2.10 5.14
N SER A 83 10.86 -1.79 3.84
CA SER A 83 10.27 -2.67 2.82
C SER A 83 10.96 -4.03 2.68
N ALA A 84 12.25 -4.13 3.01
CA ALA A 84 13.02 -5.37 2.90
C ALA A 84 12.41 -6.55 3.69
N ARG A 85 11.69 -6.29 4.80
CA ARG A 85 11.02 -7.34 5.57
C ARG A 85 9.87 -8.03 4.83
N MET A 86 9.31 -7.35 3.83
CA MET A 86 8.14 -7.82 3.06
C MET A 86 8.51 -8.48 1.73
N VAL A 87 9.80 -8.57 1.38
CA VAL A 87 10.27 -9.09 0.07
C VAL A 87 9.70 -10.48 -0.24
N ARG A 88 9.62 -11.37 0.75
CA ARG A 88 9.09 -12.74 0.55
C ARG A 88 7.61 -12.79 0.14
N PHE A 89 6.88 -11.69 0.29
CA PHE A 89 5.47 -11.56 -0.05
C PHE A 89 5.23 -10.72 -1.29
N THR A 90 6.24 -10.02 -1.83
CA THR A 90 6.08 -9.11 -2.96
C THR A 90 5.60 -9.83 -4.21
N GLU A 91 6.23 -10.96 -4.55
CA GLU A 91 5.86 -11.78 -5.71
C GLU A 91 4.44 -12.37 -5.59
N PRO A 92 4.05 -13.07 -4.50
CA PRO A 92 2.68 -13.60 -4.39
C PRO A 92 1.62 -12.50 -4.30
N LEU A 93 1.98 -11.30 -3.81
CA LEU A 93 1.07 -10.16 -3.78
C LEU A 93 0.81 -9.61 -5.18
N GLY A 94 1.85 -9.41 -5.99
CA GLY A 94 1.69 -9.02 -7.39
C GLY A 94 0.97 -10.10 -8.21
N ALA A 95 1.31 -11.37 -8.03
CA ALA A 95 0.64 -12.47 -8.73
C ALA A 95 -0.88 -12.55 -8.45
N LYS A 96 -1.31 -12.19 -7.24
CA LYS A 96 -2.72 -12.27 -6.82
C LYS A 96 -3.50 -10.96 -7.05
N TYR A 97 -2.85 -9.81 -6.95
CA TYR A 97 -3.52 -8.50 -6.93
C TYR A 97 -2.98 -7.48 -7.95
N GLY A 98 -1.99 -7.83 -8.77
CA GLY A 98 -1.34 -6.91 -9.73
C GLY A 98 -0.02 -6.40 -9.19
#